data_AF-A0A5E4MRZ9-F1
#
_entry.id   AF-A0A5E4MRZ9-F1
#
_cell.length_a   1.000
_cell.length_b   1.000
_cell.length_c   1.000
_cell.angle_alpha   90.00
_cell.angle_beta   90.00
_cell.angle_gamma   90.00
#
_symmetry.space_group_name_H-M   'P 1'
#
loop_
_entity.id
_entity.type
_entity.pdbx_description
1 polymer ?
#
loop_
_entity_poly.entity_id
_entity_poly.type
_entity_poly.pdbx_seq_one_letter_code
_entity_poly.pdbx_strand_id
1 'polypeptide(L)'
;MLEIAIVGLPNAGKSTLFNRLVRKKAAVVSNIPGVTRDRREGIGRISDLEFKVVDTGGWSDQNNFSLQVIEQIEFSLSRSDIILFLIDAKIQNDQNKEFAKWLKRKTDKPVILIANKCESHRSESIDYLRFFNFADLVYISAEHNLGMADFYDALDNVIRYLNKDDNLNDYESSKLRIAIIGRPNVGKSTFLNNLLTENRVITSSEAGTTRDSIDILYNHHGELITLIDTAGIRKKTDDLELKFIEKSIESIKRSHVVILMLDSLLGVEQQDLSVGEIAIREGKGIVVVLNKWDLINKDNRSKLIKFIKQQEITRLFLEVPTITTSALKDMRCRAVIDQCLKINKSLNNKISTAKLNKWLISALDTHPHPIVKGRAVKMKYIAQIGTNPPAFSLVCNVPKNIDESYKRYLINNLRKNFFTNGVPVRLILKKNKNPYVK
;
A
#
# COMPACT_ATOMS: atom_id res chain seq x y z
N MET A 1 -2.08 3.39 -24.34
CA MET A 1 -2.10 4.76 -23.77
C MET A 1 -3.40 4.87 -23.02
N LEU A 2 -3.34 5.24 -21.74
CA LEU A 2 -4.49 5.29 -20.85
C LEU A 2 -5.57 6.24 -21.41
N GLU A 3 -6.84 5.83 -21.41
CA GLU A 3 -7.98 6.61 -21.89
C GLU A 3 -8.83 7.09 -20.70
N ILE A 4 -9.17 8.38 -20.66
CA ILE A 4 -9.91 9.02 -19.57
C ILE A 4 -11.20 9.65 -20.11
N ALA A 5 -12.35 9.27 -19.56
CA ALA A 5 -13.63 9.90 -19.87
C ALA A 5 -13.95 11.01 -18.89
N ILE A 6 -14.32 12.18 -19.39
CA ILE A 6 -14.90 13.28 -18.61
C ILE A 6 -16.42 13.17 -18.72
N VAL A 7 -17.08 12.90 -17.59
CA VAL A 7 -18.53 12.74 -17.47
C VAL A 7 -19.09 13.69 -16.43
N GLY A 8 -20.39 13.98 -16.50
CA GLY A 8 -21.08 14.82 -15.53
C GLY A 8 -22.20 15.63 -16.16
N LEU A 9 -22.97 16.31 -15.31
CA LEU A 9 -24.12 17.09 -15.72
C LEU A 9 -23.74 18.28 -16.65
N PRO A 10 -24.72 18.87 -17.35
CA PRO A 10 -24.51 20.07 -18.15
C PRO A 10 -23.91 21.18 -17.30
N ASN A 11 -23.11 22.04 -17.92
CA ASN A 11 -22.51 23.20 -17.26
C ASN A 11 -21.53 22.91 -16.11
N ALA A 12 -21.22 21.64 -15.80
CA ALA A 12 -20.19 21.27 -14.81
C ALA A 12 -18.75 21.69 -15.21
N GLY A 13 -18.55 22.18 -16.44
CA GLY A 13 -17.26 22.64 -16.95
C GLY A 13 -16.38 21.54 -17.56
N LYS A 14 -17.00 20.48 -18.10
CA LYS A 14 -16.32 19.36 -18.80
C LYS A 14 -15.41 19.84 -19.92
N SER A 15 -15.95 20.64 -20.85
CA SER A 15 -15.18 21.15 -21.98
C SER A 15 -14.08 22.13 -21.57
N THR A 16 -14.26 22.86 -20.46
CA THR A 16 -13.22 23.73 -19.88
C THR A 16 -12.04 22.89 -19.38
N LEU A 17 -12.32 21.81 -18.64
CA LEU A 17 -11.26 20.90 -18.19
C LEU A 17 -10.61 20.18 -19.38
N PHE A 18 -11.39 19.67 -20.34
CA PHE A 18 -10.89 19.05 -21.56
C PHE A 18 -9.90 19.96 -22.29
N ASN A 19 -10.29 21.20 -22.59
CA ASN A 19 -9.44 22.16 -23.29
C ASN A 19 -8.19 22.56 -22.49
N ARG A 20 -8.23 22.46 -21.16
CA ARG A 20 -7.04 22.69 -20.33
C ARG A 20 -6.05 21.54 -20.44
N LEU A 21 -6.56 20.30 -20.44
CA LEU A 21 -5.71 19.10 -20.52
C LEU A 21 -5.13 18.95 -21.92
N VAL A 22 -5.91 19.25 -22.97
CA VAL A 22 -5.48 19.21 -24.36
C VAL A 22 -4.87 20.56 -24.74
N ARG A 23 -3.54 20.72 -24.63
CA ARG A 23 -2.85 21.96 -25.05
C ARG A 23 -3.24 22.34 -26.49
N LYS A 24 -3.38 23.65 -26.78
CA LYS A 24 -3.90 24.28 -28.02
C LYS A 24 -3.40 23.76 -29.40
N LYS A 25 -2.41 22.86 -29.49
CA LYS A 25 -1.81 22.38 -30.76
C LYS A 25 -1.94 20.87 -31.03
N ALA A 26 -2.60 20.08 -30.18
CA ALA A 26 -2.68 18.62 -30.34
C ALA A 26 -4.11 18.04 -30.47
N ALA A 27 -5.12 18.88 -30.70
CA ALA A 27 -6.46 18.41 -31.01
C ALA A 27 -6.53 17.93 -32.47
N VAL A 28 -6.20 16.66 -32.70
CA VAL A 28 -6.71 15.98 -33.91
C VAL A 28 -8.17 15.66 -33.60
N VAL A 29 -9.06 16.55 -34.02
CA VAL A 29 -10.51 16.31 -33.96
C VAL A 29 -10.83 15.30 -35.06
N SER A 30 -10.89 14.02 -34.71
CA SER A 30 -11.39 12.99 -35.63
C SER A 30 -12.92 12.96 -35.59
N ASN A 31 -13.55 13.43 -36.67
CA ASN A 31 -14.97 13.19 -36.90
C ASN A 31 -15.14 11.75 -37.37
N ILE A 32 -15.70 10.88 -36.53
CA ILE A 32 -16.18 9.57 -36.98
C ILE A 32 -17.50 9.78 -37.74
N PRO A 33 -17.63 9.38 -39.01
CA PRO A 33 -18.89 9.51 -39.74
C PRO A 33 -19.97 8.65 -39.08
N GLY A 34 -21.10 9.25 -38.69
CA GLY A 34 -22.26 8.55 -38.11
C GLY A 34 -22.73 9.02 -36.73
N VAL A 35 -22.02 9.95 -36.08
CA VAL A 35 -22.42 10.49 -34.76
C VAL A 35 -22.31 12.02 -34.78
N THR A 36 -23.43 12.72 -34.93
CA THR A 36 -23.43 14.20 -34.89
C THR A 36 -23.43 14.73 -33.46
N ARG A 37 -22.47 15.65 -33.19
CA ARG A 37 -22.36 16.64 -32.08
C ARG A 37 -22.30 16.04 -30.67
N ASP A 38 -21.24 15.99 -29.87
CA ASP A 38 -20.01 16.76 -29.74
C ASP A 38 -18.96 15.93 -28.97
N ARG A 39 -18.65 14.71 -29.43
CA ARG A 39 -17.60 13.90 -28.81
C ARG A 39 -16.24 14.48 -29.17
N ARG A 40 -15.50 14.97 -28.19
CA ARG A 40 -14.15 15.51 -28.38
C ARG A 40 -13.13 14.56 -27.80
N GLU A 41 -12.19 14.12 -28.62
CA GLU A 41 -11.03 13.33 -28.18
C GLU A 41 -9.75 14.17 -28.35
N GLY A 42 -8.78 13.97 -27.48
CA GLY A 42 -7.48 14.62 -27.59
C GLY A 42 -6.43 14.00 -26.68
N ILE A 43 -5.17 14.35 -26.89
CA ILE A 43 -4.07 13.96 -25.99
C ILE A 43 -4.01 14.98 -24.86
N GLY A 44 -4.41 14.56 -23.66
CA GLY A 44 -4.34 15.32 -22.43
C GLY A 44 -2.95 15.21 -21.78
N ARG A 45 -2.47 16.31 -21.20
CA ARG A 45 -1.25 16.31 -20.39
C ARG A 45 -1.44 17.07 -19.08
N ILE A 46 -0.93 16.52 -17.99
CA ILE A 46 -0.80 17.21 -16.69
C ILE A 46 0.51 16.81 -16.03
N SER A 47 1.38 17.78 -15.79
CA SER A 47 2.78 17.53 -15.40
C SER A 47 3.45 16.55 -16.39
N ASP A 48 3.85 15.39 -15.90
CA ASP A 48 4.50 14.26 -16.58
C ASP A 48 3.52 13.18 -17.07
N LEU A 49 2.24 13.27 -16.70
CA LEU A 49 1.22 12.33 -17.16
C LEU A 49 0.71 12.72 -18.56
N GLU A 50 0.67 11.75 -19.46
CA GLU A 50 0.08 11.84 -20.80
C GLU A 50 -0.96 10.73 -20.99
N PHE A 51 -2.14 11.09 -21.47
CA PHE A 51 -3.26 10.18 -21.66
C PHE A 51 -4.17 10.66 -22.78
N LYS A 52 -4.98 9.75 -23.33
CA LYS A 52 -6.09 10.11 -24.21
C LYS A 52 -7.26 10.58 -23.33
N VAL A 53 -7.84 11.73 -23.63
CA VAL A 53 -9.00 12.26 -22.91
C VAL A 53 -10.18 12.40 -23.85
N VAL A 54 -11.36 12.02 -23.37
CA VAL A 54 -12.63 12.07 -24.11
C VAL A 54 -13.62 12.91 -23.33
N ASP A 55 -14.11 13.99 -23.92
CA ASP A 55 -15.28 14.72 -23.43
C ASP A 55 -16.53 14.05 -24.00
N THR A 56 -17.39 13.55 -23.11
CA THR A 56 -18.63 12.86 -23.47
C THR A 56 -19.75 13.80 -23.93
N GLY A 57 -19.49 15.12 -23.94
CA GLY A 57 -20.49 16.12 -24.29
C GLY A 57 -21.44 16.38 -23.12
N GLY A 58 -21.97 17.60 -23.05
CA GLY A 58 -23.00 17.94 -22.06
C GLY A 58 -24.34 17.37 -22.47
N TRP A 59 -25.04 16.75 -21.52
CA TRP A 59 -26.48 16.49 -21.58
C TRP A 59 -27.20 17.77 -22.07
N SER A 60 -27.72 17.79 -23.28
CA SER A 60 -28.42 18.98 -23.77
C SER A 60 -29.81 19.04 -23.13
N ASP A 61 -30.21 20.26 -22.75
CA ASP A 61 -31.52 20.56 -22.20
C ASP A 61 -32.65 20.01 -23.09
N GLN A 62 -33.21 18.88 -22.66
CA GLN A 62 -34.62 18.55 -22.72
C GLN A 62 -34.84 17.35 -21.78
N ASN A 63 -35.96 17.35 -21.07
CA ASN A 63 -36.34 16.47 -19.96
C ASN A 63 -36.38 14.95 -20.23
N ASN A 64 -35.66 14.43 -21.21
CA ASN A 64 -35.63 13.00 -21.50
C ASN A 64 -34.19 12.47 -21.55
N PHE A 65 -33.97 11.36 -20.85
CA PHE A 65 -32.92 10.40 -21.14
C PHE A 65 -33.09 9.91 -22.58
N SER A 66 -32.64 10.69 -23.56
CA SER A 66 -32.59 10.19 -24.94
C SER A 66 -31.63 9.00 -24.93
N LEU A 67 -32.11 7.84 -25.39
CA LEU A 67 -31.34 6.59 -25.42
C LEU A 67 -29.96 6.82 -26.06
N GLN A 68 -29.91 7.68 -27.08
CA GLN A 68 -28.69 8.06 -27.79
C GLN A 68 -27.61 8.70 -26.91
N VAL A 69 -27.97 9.56 -25.94
CA VAL A 69 -26.98 10.20 -25.04
C VAL A 69 -26.48 9.22 -23.99
N ILE A 70 -27.36 8.37 -23.46
CA ILE A 70 -26.96 7.28 -22.56
C ILE A 70 -25.98 6.34 -23.27
N GLU A 71 -26.32 5.90 -24.48
CA GLU A 71 -25.48 5.02 -25.30
C GLU A 71 -24.10 5.63 -25.54
N GLN A 72 -24.00 6.95 -25.76
CA GLN A 72 -22.71 7.64 -25.91
C GLN A 72 -21.87 7.67 -24.63
N ILE A 73 -22.50 7.94 -23.48
CA ILE A 73 -21.81 7.92 -22.19
C ILE A 73 -21.37 6.48 -21.89
N GLU A 74 -22.26 5.50 -22.03
CA GLU A 74 -21.94 4.07 -21.82
C GLU A 74 -20.83 3.60 -22.74
N PHE A 75 -20.84 4.00 -24.01
CA PHE A 75 -19.75 3.73 -24.95
C PHE A 75 -18.43 4.31 -24.45
N SER A 76 -18.43 5.55 -23.96
CA SER A 76 -17.22 6.19 -23.42
C SER A 76 -16.75 5.52 -22.13
N LEU A 77 -17.68 5.15 -21.24
CA LEU A 77 -17.38 4.37 -20.04
C LEU A 77 -16.78 3.00 -20.39
N SER A 78 -17.23 2.34 -21.46
CA SER A 78 -16.71 1.04 -21.88
C SER A 78 -15.25 1.12 -22.36
N ARG A 79 -14.83 2.23 -22.97
CA ARG A 79 -13.49 2.44 -23.55
C ARG A 79 -12.46 3.11 -22.66
N SER A 80 -12.89 3.90 -21.68
CA SER A 80 -11.97 4.61 -20.78
C SER A 80 -11.50 3.75 -19.62
N ASP A 81 -10.27 3.90 -19.17
CA ASP A 81 -9.70 3.21 -18.01
C ASP A 81 -10.02 3.95 -16.70
N ILE A 82 -10.09 5.29 -16.76
CA ILE A 82 -10.43 6.17 -15.64
C ILE A 82 -11.62 7.06 -16.02
N ILE A 83 -12.48 7.32 -15.05
CA ILE A 83 -13.63 8.22 -15.23
C ILE A 83 -13.45 9.44 -14.33
N LEU A 84 -13.51 10.63 -14.92
CA LEU A 84 -13.58 11.90 -14.20
C LEU A 84 -15.03 12.35 -14.14
N PHE A 85 -15.64 12.24 -12.96
CA PHE A 85 -16.99 12.71 -12.75
C PHE A 85 -16.96 14.15 -12.25
N LEU A 86 -17.29 15.10 -13.13
CA LEU A 86 -17.31 16.53 -12.84
C LEU A 86 -18.68 16.98 -12.33
N ILE A 87 -18.64 17.78 -11.27
CA ILE A 87 -19.79 18.51 -10.73
C ILE A 87 -19.45 20.00 -10.64
N ASP A 88 -20.46 20.85 -10.76
CA ASP A 88 -20.34 22.27 -10.42
C ASP A 88 -20.45 22.45 -8.90
N ALA A 89 -19.40 22.95 -8.25
CA ALA A 89 -19.36 23.13 -6.81
C ALA A 89 -20.28 24.26 -6.29
N LYS A 90 -20.71 25.17 -7.18
CA LYS A 90 -21.58 26.30 -6.86
C LYS A 90 -23.06 25.91 -6.85
N ILE A 91 -23.44 24.86 -7.57
CA ILE A 91 -24.83 24.48 -7.78
C ILE A 91 -25.13 23.22 -6.98
N GLN A 92 -26.07 23.31 -6.05
CA GLN A 92 -26.68 22.12 -5.45
C GLN A 92 -27.69 21.56 -6.44
N ASN A 93 -27.41 20.38 -6.97
CA ASN A 93 -28.32 19.69 -7.88
C ASN A 93 -28.47 18.22 -7.44
N ASP A 94 -29.69 17.83 -7.06
CA ASP A 94 -30.01 16.45 -6.68
C ASP A 94 -29.80 15.46 -7.83
N GLN A 95 -29.83 15.92 -9.09
CA GLN A 95 -29.50 15.10 -10.25
C GLN A 95 -28.04 14.59 -10.21
N ASN A 96 -27.12 15.29 -9.53
CA ASN A 96 -25.75 14.78 -9.35
C ASN A 96 -25.74 13.49 -8.52
N LYS A 97 -26.66 13.34 -7.56
CA LYS A 97 -26.82 12.12 -6.76
C LYS A 97 -27.37 10.98 -7.61
N GLU A 98 -28.37 11.27 -8.43
CA GLU A 98 -28.95 10.26 -9.33
C GLU A 98 -27.94 9.81 -10.37
N PHE A 99 -27.18 10.75 -10.95
CA PHE A 99 -26.09 10.45 -11.86
C PHE A 99 -24.97 9.64 -11.19
N ALA A 100 -24.57 9.98 -9.97
CA ALA A 100 -23.60 9.21 -9.20
C ALA A 100 -24.07 7.76 -8.97
N LYS A 101 -25.34 7.58 -8.58
CA LYS A 101 -25.97 6.25 -8.39
C LYS A 101 -26.06 5.46 -9.69
N TRP A 102 -26.35 6.13 -10.79
CA TRP A 102 -26.42 5.52 -12.12
C TRP A 102 -25.01 5.12 -12.59
N LEU A 103 -24.04 6.03 -12.50
CA LEU A 103 -22.64 5.79 -12.88
C LEU A 103 -22.06 4.59 -12.13
N LYS A 104 -22.24 4.53 -10.79
CA LYS A 104 -21.79 3.39 -9.98
C LYS A 104 -22.46 2.05 -10.33
N ARG A 105 -23.67 2.06 -10.89
CA ARG A 105 -24.33 0.83 -11.36
C ARG A 105 -23.82 0.39 -12.73
N LYS A 106 -23.22 1.29 -13.51
CA LYS A 106 -22.82 1.07 -14.90
C LYS A 106 -21.35 0.71 -15.07
N THR A 107 -20.50 0.99 -14.08
CA THR A 107 -19.06 0.74 -14.18
C THR A 107 -18.41 0.53 -12.83
N ASP A 108 -17.50 -0.44 -12.78
CA ASP A 108 -16.62 -0.70 -11.63
C ASP A 108 -15.26 0.00 -11.78
N LYS A 109 -15.04 0.71 -12.89
CA LYS A 109 -13.80 1.45 -13.16
C LYS A 109 -13.59 2.57 -12.14
N PRO A 110 -12.33 2.94 -11.85
CA PRO A 110 -12.05 4.00 -10.88
C PRO A 110 -12.64 5.33 -11.35
N VAL A 111 -13.46 5.92 -10.48
CA VAL A 111 -14.08 7.23 -10.69
C VAL A 111 -13.44 8.24 -9.75
N ILE A 112 -12.88 9.31 -10.30
CA ILE A 112 -12.40 10.48 -9.54
C ILE A 112 -13.50 11.53 -9.59
N LEU A 113 -14.00 11.94 -8.42
CA LEU A 113 -14.99 13.01 -8.31
C LEU A 113 -14.29 14.37 -8.32
N ILE A 114 -14.68 15.25 -9.24
CA ILE A 114 -14.09 16.57 -9.42
C ILE A 114 -15.14 17.64 -9.19
N ALA A 115 -15.00 18.38 -8.10
CA ALA A 115 -15.76 19.58 -7.80
C ALA A 115 -15.12 20.79 -8.49
N ASN A 116 -15.72 21.25 -9.60
CA ASN A 116 -15.21 22.35 -10.42
C ASN A 116 -15.82 23.70 -10.02
N LYS A 117 -15.25 24.81 -10.48
CA LYS A 117 -15.67 26.20 -10.18
C LYS A 117 -15.50 26.62 -8.69
N CYS A 118 -14.42 26.16 -8.06
CA CYS A 118 -14.12 26.40 -6.64
C CYS A 118 -13.31 27.69 -6.36
N GLU A 119 -13.44 28.76 -7.16
CA GLU A 119 -12.66 30.00 -7.02
C GLU A 119 -12.91 30.79 -5.74
N SER A 120 -14.15 30.84 -5.24
CA SER A 120 -14.51 31.76 -4.15
C SER A 120 -15.04 31.10 -2.88
N HIS A 121 -15.52 29.85 -2.91
CA HIS A 121 -15.95 29.07 -1.74
C HIS A 121 -15.81 27.56 -2.03
N ARG A 122 -15.31 26.76 -1.08
CA ARG A 122 -15.53 25.31 -1.07
C ARG A 122 -16.90 25.09 -0.42
N SER A 123 -17.94 24.81 -1.19
CA SER A 123 -19.26 24.58 -0.59
C SER A 123 -19.21 23.32 0.29
N GLU A 124 -19.65 23.44 1.55
CA GLU A 124 -19.79 22.32 2.49
C GLU A 124 -20.75 21.24 1.97
N SER A 125 -21.54 21.57 0.94
CA SER A 125 -22.55 20.72 0.33
C SER A 125 -22.05 19.60 -0.58
N ILE A 126 -20.74 19.38 -0.75
CA ILE A 126 -20.24 18.26 -1.59
C ILE A 126 -19.99 17.00 -0.75
N ASP A 127 -20.02 17.11 0.59
CA ASP A 127 -19.70 16.02 1.51
C ASP A 127 -20.64 14.82 1.38
N TYR A 128 -21.87 14.98 0.87
CA TYR A 128 -22.76 13.85 0.61
C TYR A 128 -22.32 12.95 -0.55
N LEU A 129 -21.52 13.45 -1.51
CA LEU A 129 -21.03 12.62 -2.61
C LEU A 129 -19.87 11.71 -2.18
N ARG A 130 -19.27 11.98 -1.01
CA ARG A 130 -18.26 11.10 -0.40
C ARG A 130 -18.84 9.73 0.00
N PHE A 131 -20.16 9.63 0.19
CA PHE A 131 -20.83 8.36 0.52
C PHE A 131 -20.89 7.37 -0.66
N PHE A 132 -20.60 7.80 -1.88
CA PHE A 132 -20.57 6.91 -3.05
C PHE A 132 -19.24 6.14 -3.22
N ASN A 133 -18.28 6.27 -2.29
CA ASN A 133 -17.01 5.54 -2.30
C ASN A 133 -16.28 5.64 -3.66
N PHE A 134 -16.14 6.87 -4.16
CA PHE A 134 -15.29 7.19 -5.30
C PHE A 134 -13.80 7.11 -4.93
N ALA A 135 -12.92 7.02 -5.93
CA ALA A 135 -11.48 6.84 -5.72
C ALA A 135 -10.86 8.03 -4.98
N ASP A 136 -11.23 9.25 -5.39
CA ASP A 136 -10.83 10.49 -4.73
C ASP A 136 -11.87 11.60 -4.97
N LEU A 137 -11.80 12.66 -4.16
CA LEU A 137 -12.54 13.90 -4.33
C LEU A 137 -11.56 15.07 -4.45
N VAL A 138 -11.59 15.75 -5.59
CA VAL A 138 -10.70 16.86 -5.91
C VAL A 138 -11.50 18.14 -6.13
N TYR A 139 -11.02 19.25 -5.56
CA TYR A 139 -11.60 20.58 -5.78
C TYR A 139 -10.74 21.36 -6.75
N ILE A 140 -11.30 21.81 -7.86
CA ILE A 140 -10.58 22.56 -8.90
C ILE A 140 -11.35 23.82 -9.32
N SER A 141 -10.63 24.74 -9.95
CA SER A 141 -11.21 25.69 -10.90
C SER A 141 -10.49 25.52 -12.22
N ALA A 142 -11.11 24.77 -13.13
CA ALA A 142 -10.55 24.51 -14.46
C ALA A 142 -10.38 25.80 -15.27
N GLU A 143 -11.18 26.83 -15.03
CA GLU A 143 -11.02 28.12 -15.69
C GLU A 143 -9.78 28.87 -15.20
N HIS A 144 -9.58 28.91 -13.87
CA HIS A 144 -8.52 29.69 -13.23
C HIS A 144 -7.25 28.91 -12.86
N ASN A 145 -7.11 27.65 -13.31
CA ASN A 145 -5.95 26.80 -13.05
C ASN A 145 -5.69 26.51 -11.55
N LEU A 146 -6.75 26.46 -10.74
CA LEU A 146 -6.65 26.17 -9.30
C LEU A 146 -6.92 24.68 -9.04
N GLY A 147 -6.22 24.09 -8.07
CA GLY A 147 -6.42 22.69 -7.66
C GLY A 147 -5.84 21.64 -8.62
N MET A 148 -5.11 22.05 -9.66
CA MET A 148 -4.54 21.13 -10.65
C MET A 148 -3.45 20.21 -10.07
N ALA A 149 -2.73 20.64 -9.03
CA ALA A 149 -1.77 19.79 -8.33
C ALA A 149 -2.46 18.66 -7.56
N ASP A 150 -3.55 18.98 -6.84
CA ASP A 150 -4.37 17.97 -6.15
C ASP A 150 -5.02 17.01 -7.16
N PHE A 151 -5.42 17.53 -8.33
CA PHE A 151 -5.93 16.70 -9.43
C PHE A 151 -4.86 15.76 -10.00
N TYR A 152 -3.62 16.24 -10.16
CA TYR A 152 -2.49 15.42 -10.55
C TYR A 152 -2.26 14.28 -9.54
N ASP A 153 -2.20 14.58 -8.25
CA ASP A 153 -1.94 13.58 -7.21
C ASP A 153 -3.03 12.49 -7.20
N ALA A 154 -4.30 12.88 -7.30
CA ALA A 154 -5.43 11.94 -7.38
C ALA A 154 -5.34 11.05 -8.63
N LEU A 155 -4.98 11.64 -9.78
CA LEU A 155 -4.87 10.91 -11.03
C LEU A 155 -3.68 9.94 -11.04
N ASP A 156 -2.50 10.38 -10.58
CA ASP A 156 -1.30 9.54 -10.45
C ASP A 156 -1.57 8.34 -9.52
N ASN A 157 -2.25 8.56 -8.40
CA ASN A 157 -2.64 7.47 -7.49
C ASN A 157 -3.52 6.40 -8.17
N VAL A 158 -4.49 6.83 -8.99
CA VAL A 158 -5.36 5.90 -9.72
C VAL A 158 -4.62 5.21 -10.86
N ILE A 159 -3.77 5.93 -11.61
CA ILE A 159 -2.96 5.34 -12.68
C ILE A 159 -2.00 4.29 -12.10
N ARG A 160 -1.34 4.58 -10.97
CA ARG A 160 -0.51 3.58 -10.26
C ARG A 160 -1.31 2.38 -9.78
N TYR A 161 -2.59 2.57 -9.45
CA TYR A 161 -3.48 1.47 -9.11
C TYR A 161 -3.85 0.63 -10.35
N LEU A 162 -4.24 1.27 -11.45
CA LEU A 162 -4.60 0.57 -12.70
C LEU A 162 -3.40 -0.13 -13.36
N ASN A 163 -2.23 0.48 -13.31
CA ASN A 163 -0.98 -0.14 -13.76
C ASN A 163 -0.59 -1.35 -12.89
N LYS A 164 -1.22 -1.58 -11.73
CA LYS A 164 -1.10 -2.86 -11.02
C LYS A 164 -1.99 -3.95 -11.62
N ASP A 165 -3.11 -3.59 -12.26
CA ASP A 165 -4.05 -4.54 -12.87
C ASP A 165 -3.69 -4.86 -14.34
N ASP A 166 -3.06 -3.94 -15.09
CA ASP A 166 -2.59 -4.17 -16.47
C ASP A 166 -1.22 -4.88 -16.58
N ASN A 167 -0.59 -5.19 -15.46
CA ASN A 167 0.56 -6.09 -15.45
C ASN A 167 0.10 -7.56 -15.41
N LEU A 168 -0.46 -8.05 -16.51
CA LEU A 168 -0.49 -9.50 -16.78
C LEU A 168 0.91 -10.08 -17.14
N ASN A 169 1.97 -9.32 -16.85
CA ASN A 169 3.35 -9.78 -16.68
C ASN A 169 3.79 -9.78 -15.20
N ASP A 170 2.85 -9.88 -14.25
CA ASP A 170 3.15 -9.94 -12.81
C ASP A 170 3.78 -11.26 -12.34
N TYR A 171 4.38 -12.01 -13.25
CA TYR A 171 5.36 -13.00 -12.85
C TYR A 171 6.58 -12.37 -12.20
N GLU A 172 6.87 -11.06 -12.33
CA GLU A 172 8.06 -10.44 -11.69
C GLU A 172 7.80 -9.34 -10.64
N SER A 173 6.65 -8.67 -10.59
CA SER A 173 6.49 -7.46 -9.74
C SER A 173 5.82 -7.70 -8.37
N SER A 174 5.33 -8.91 -8.08
CA SER A 174 4.85 -9.30 -6.75
C SER A 174 5.49 -10.56 -6.15
N LYS A 175 6.65 -11.01 -6.66
CA LYS A 175 7.41 -12.11 -6.00
C LYS A 175 7.77 -11.69 -4.57
N LEU A 176 7.25 -12.42 -3.59
CA LEU A 176 7.69 -12.28 -2.20
C LEU A 176 9.20 -12.48 -2.15
N ARG A 177 9.94 -11.48 -1.68
CA ARG A 177 11.36 -11.60 -1.43
C ARG A 177 11.63 -11.84 0.06
N ILE A 178 12.30 -12.93 0.38
CA ILE A 178 12.60 -13.34 1.75
C ILE A 178 14.11 -13.33 1.96
N ALA A 179 14.56 -12.60 2.98
CA ALA A 179 15.95 -12.67 3.43
C ALA A 179 16.08 -13.67 4.60
N ILE A 180 17.07 -14.56 4.55
CA ILE A 180 17.39 -15.49 5.65
C ILE A 180 18.64 -14.97 6.35
N ILE A 181 18.47 -14.50 7.58
CA ILE A 181 19.49 -13.81 8.35
C ILE A 181 19.71 -14.52 9.67
N GLY A 182 20.93 -14.47 10.19
CA GLY A 182 21.32 -15.06 11.47
C GLY A 182 22.81 -15.30 11.51
N ARG A 183 23.38 -15.40 12.70
CA ARG A 183 24.83 -15.58 12.91
C ARG A 183 25.42 -16.76 12.13
N PRO A 184 26.74 -16.82 11.92
CA PRO A 184 27.40 -18.01 11.38
C PRO A 184 26.95 -19.29 12.12
N ASN A 185 26.89 -20.43 11.43
CA ASN A 185 26.62 -21.75 12.01
C ASN A 185 25.23 -21.98 12.69
N VAL A 186 24.29 -21.02 12.63
CA VAL A 186 22.90 -21.22 13.08
C VAL A 186 22.09 -22.19 12.21
N GLY A 187 22.62 -22.59 11.05
CA GLY A 187 22.03 -23.60 10.16
C GLY A 187 21.23 -23.05 8.97
N LYS A 188 21.47 -21.79 8.57
CA LYS A 188 20.87 -21.16 7.36
C LYS A 188 21.07 -22.00 6.09
N SER A 189 22.27 -22.55 5.90
CA SER A 189 22.63 -23.35 4.71
C SER A 189 21.94 -24.69 4.67
N THR A 190 21.87 -25.36 5.83
CA THR A 190 21.11 -26.59 5.97
C THR A 190 19.64 -26.32 5.68
N PHE A 191 19.08 -25.23 6.20
CA PHE A 191 17.68 -24.85 5.98
C PHE A 191 17.38 -24.57 4.51
N LEU A 192 18.23 -23.78 3.86
CA LEU A 192 18.08 -23.44 2.45
C LEU A 192 18.24 -24.69 1.56
N ASN A 193 19.22 -25.54 1.81
CA ASN A 193 19.39 -26.78 1.05
C ASN A 193 18.17 -27.69 1.19
N ASN A 194 17.65 -27.82 2.42
CA ASN A 194 16.46 -28.62 2.73
C ASN A 194 15.21 -28.11 1.97
N LEU A 195 14.98 -26.80 1.94
CA LEU A 195 13.89 -26.22 1.14
C LEU A 195 14.05 -26.52 -0.36
N LEU A 196 15.29 -26.48 -0.87
CA LEU A 196 15.58 -26.61 -2.30
C LEU A 196 15.65 -28.05 -2.81
N THR A 197 15.82 -29.05 -1.94
CA THR A 197 15.89 -30.46 -2.35
C THR A 197 14.60 -30.98 -2.97
N GLU A 198 13.45 -30.33 -2.74
CA GLU A 198 12.15 -30.82 -3.22
C GLU A 198 11.44 -29.93 -4.25
N ASN A 199 11.73 -28.62 -4.32
CA ASN A 199 10.88 -27.68 -5.09
C ASN A 199 11.67 -26.59 -5.85
N ARG A 200 12.80 -26.96 -6.47
CA ARG A 200 13.51 -26.03 -7.36
C ARG A 200 12.77 -25.85 -8.67
N VAL A 201 12.52 -24.60 -9.04
CA VAL A 201 12.34 -24.20 -10.44
C VAL A 201 13.73 -23.88 -10.97
N ILE A 202 14.17 -24.58 -12.01
CA ILE A 202 15.43 -24.29 -12.68
C ILE A 202 15.29 -22.91 -13.31
N THR A 203 16.00 -21.92 -12.78
CA THR A 203 16.16 -20.63 -13.44
C THR A 203 17.33 -20.73 -14.41
N SER A 204 17.10 -20.34 -15.66
CA SER A 204 18.14 -20.20 -16.67
C SER A 204 19.23 -19.26 -16.17
N SER A 205 20.44 -19.78 -16.07
CA SER A 205 21.65 -19.00 -15.95
C SER A 205 21.93 -18.32 -17.29
N GLU A 206 21.42 -17.11 -17.51
CA GLU A 206 22.10 -16.19 -18.42
C GLU A 206 23.08 -15.37 -17.60
N ALA A 207 24.35 -15.60 -17.90
CA ALA A 207 25.49 -14.99 -17.28
C ALA A 207 25.62 -13.52 -17.70
N GLY A 208 25.86 -12.64 -16.73
CA GLY A 208 26.15 -11.22 -16.93
C GLY A 208 24.94 -10.35 -16.58
N THR A 209 24.95 -9.52 -15.55
CA THR A 209 26.01 -8.56 -15.22
C THR A 209 26.02 -8.18 -13.73
N THR A 210 27.24 -8.13 -13.19
CA THR A 210 27.71 -7.43 -11.97
C THR A 210 27.35 -7.96 -10.57
N ARG A 211 28.29 -8.80 -10.08
CA ARG A 211 28.92 -8.87 -8.73
C ARG A 211 28.02 -8.76 -7.48
N ASP A 212 27.86 -9.92 -6.82
CA ASP A 212 27.74 -10.11 -5.35
C ASP A 212 26.42 -10.53 -4.70
N SER A 213 25.40 -11.03 -5.42
CA SER A 213 24.41 -11.91 -4.78
C SER A 213 23.64 -12.78 -5.78
N ILE A 214 23.67 -14.11 -5.56
CA ILE A 214 22.83 -15.06 -6.29
C ILE A 214 21.53 -15.22 -5.48
N ASP A 215 20.48 -14.52 -5.87
CA ASP A 215 19.13 -14.75 -5.36
C ASP A 215 18.58 -16.07 -5.94
N ILE A 216 17.79 -16.81 -5.18
CA ILE A 216 17.22 -18.10 -5.62
C ILE A 216 15.71 -17.96 -5.78
N LEU A 217 15.19 -18.34 -6.95
CA LEU A 217 13.75 -18.53 -7.12
C LEU A 217 13.33 -19.91 -6.59
N TYR A 218 12.35 -19.89 -5.69
CA TYR A 218 11.82 -21.04 -4.98
C TYR A 218 10.32 -21.13 -5.22
N ASN A 219 9.82 -22.29 -5.64
CA ASN A 219 8.40 -22.51 -5.80
C ASN A 219 7.85 -23.16 -4.53
N HIS A 220 6.96 -22.47 -3.85
CA HIS A 220 6.28 -22.96 -2.66
C HIS A 220 4.80 -23.18 -2.98
N HIS A 221 4.40 -24.45 -3.17
CA HIS A 221 3.01 -24.80 -3.46
C HIS A 221 2.38 -24.05 -4.65
N GLY A 222 3.17 -23.74 -5.69
CA GLY A 222 2.73 -22.97 -6.86
C GLY A 222 3.05 -21.48 -6.79
N GLU A 223 3.43 -20.94 -5.63
CA GLU A 223 3.82 -19.54 -5.46
C GLU A 223 5.33 -19.35 -5.65
N LEU A 224 5.73 -18.47 -6.57
CA LEU A 224 7.14 -18.15 -6.80
C LEU A 224 7.63 -17.10 -5.79
N ILE A 225 8.65 -17.49 -5.02
CA ILE A 225 9.27 -16.70 -3.97
C ILE A 225 10.75 -16.51 -4.31
N THR A 226 11.30 -15.34 -4.05
CA THR A 226 12.74 -15.09 -4.18
C THR A 226 13.40 -15.15 -2.80
N LEU A 227 14.37 -16.05 -2.63
CA LEU A 227 15.24 -16.12 -1.46
C LEU A 227 16.47 -15.26 -1.72
N ILE A 228 16.67 -14.22 -0.92
CA ILE A 228 17.74 -13.22 -1.09
C ILE A 228 19.06 -13.72 -0.51
N ASP A 229 20.16 -13.40 -1.21
CA ASP A 229 21.54 -13.46 -0.71
C ASP A 229 21.98 -14.84 -0.19
N THR A 230 21.76 -15.82 -1.06
CA THR A 230 22.10 -17.23 -0.79
C THR A 230 23.60 -17.53 -0.96
N ALA A 231 24.38 -16.58 -1.49
CA ALA A 231 25.81 -16.72 -1.69
C ALA A 231 26.58 -16.79 -0.36
N GLY A 232 26.16 -16.03 0.67
CA GLY A 232 26.71 -16.14 2.03
C GLY A 232 26.31 -17.41 2.76
N ILE A 233 25.26 -18.07 2.25
CA ILE A 233 24.74 -19.34 2.76
C ILE A 233 25.48 -20.53 2.12
N ARG A 234 25.91 -20.43 0.85
CA ARG A 234 26.62 -21.52 0.14
C ARG A 234 28.12 -21.61 0.43
N LYS A 235 28.80 -20.49 0.71
CA LYS A 235 30.22 -20.52 1.12
C LYS A 235 30.31 -20.90 2.61
N LYS A 236 30.70 -22.16 2.89
CA LYS A 236 31.26 -22.54 4.20
C LYS A 236 32.58 -21.77 4.35
N THR A 237 32.59 -20.64 5.05
CA THR A 237 33.86 -19.94 5.33
C THR A 237 33.84 -19.34 6.72
N ASP A 238 34.85 -19.76 7.49
CA ASP A 238 35.10 -19.54 8.91
C ASP A 238 35.58 -18.12 9.28
N ASP A 239 35.40 -17.10 8.43
CA ASP A 239 36.23 -15.88 8.56
C ASP A 239 35.51 -14.53 8.35
N LEU A 240 34.21 -14.42 8.64
CA LEU A 240 33.44 -13.18 8.37
C LEU A 240 32.47 -12.76 9.48
N GLU A 241 32.90 -12.72 10.74
CA GLU A 241 32.10 -12.08 11.80
C GLU A 241 31.89 -10.57 11.54
N LEU A 242 32.91 -9.87 11.03
CA LEU A 242 32.84 -8.42 10.80
C LEU A 242 31.91 -8.01 9.65
N LYS A 243 31.62 -8.90 8.68
CA LYS A 243 30.72 -8.61 7.54
C LYS A 243 29.27 -9.08 7.74
N PHE A 244 28.95 -9.71 8.88
CA PHE A 244 27.60 -10.24 9.11
C PHE A 244 26.53 -9.14 9.12
N ILE A 245 26.75 -8.04 9.84
CA ILE A 245 25.76 -6.97 9.99
C ILE A 245 25.55 -6.21 8.67
N GLU A 246 26.62 -5.81 7.99
CA GLU A 246 26.55 -5.06 6.72
C GLU A 246 25.77 -5.85 5.66
N LYS A 247 26.13 -7.13 5.51
CA LYS A 247 25.47 -8.05 4.58
C LYS A 247 24.00 -8.29 4.94
N SER A 248 23.70 -8.39 6.25
CA SER A 248 22.34 -8.49 6.75
C SER A 248 21.52 -7.24 6.39
N ILE A 249 22.08 -6.04 6.55
CA ILE A 249 21.40 -4.77 6.22
C ILE A 249 21.03 -4.72 4.73
N GLU A 250 21.94 -5.11 3.85
CA GLU A 250 21.68 -5.13 2.40
C GLU A 250 20.54 -6.11 2.05
N SER A 251 20.60 -7.32 2.61
CA SER A 251 19.55 -8.32 2.47
C SER A 251 18.19 -7.84 3.00
N ILE A 252 18.16 -7.19 4.17
CA ILE A 252 16.95 -6.61 4.76
C ILE A 252 16.33 -5.61 3.78
N LYS A 253 17.11 -4.66 3.26
CA LYS A 253 16.61 -3.58 2.39
C LYS A 253 15.90 -4.13 1.14
N ARG A 254 16.43 -5.19 0.54
CA ARG A 254 15.87 -5.84 -0.66
C ARG A 254 14.68 -6.78 -0.38
N SER A 255 14.53 -7.24 0.87
CA SER A 255 13.46 -8.16 1.27
C SER A 255 12.11 -7.47 1.51
N HIS A 256 11.04 -8.25 1.52
CA HIS A 256 9.74 -7.87 2.13
C HIS A 256 9.61 -8.48 3.52
N VAL A 257 10.08 -9.72 3.69
CA VAL A 257 10.05 -10.47 4.95
C VAL A 257 11.45 -10.99 5.28
N VAL A 258 11.80 -10.92 6.56
CA VAL A 258 13.07 -11.39 7.11
C VAL A 258 12.82 -12.59 8.00
N ILE A 259 13.51 -13.69 7.71
CA ILE A 259 13.65 -14.84 8.61
C ILE A 259 14.88 -14.58 9.47
N LEU A 260 14.68 -14.30 10.75
CA LEU A 260 15.75 -14.23 11.74
C LEU A 260 15.96 -15.61 12.36
N MET A 261 16.95 -16.34 11.89
CA MET A 261 17.29 -17.68 12.33
C MET A 261 18.29 -17.65 13.48
N LEU A 262 17.92 -18.33 14.57
CA LEU A 262 18.69 -18.44 15.79
C LEU A 262 19.04 -19.91 16.06
N ASP A 263 20.18 -20.13 16.71
CA ASP A 263 20.53 -21.43 17.23
C ASP A 263 19.85 -21.64 18.59
N SER A 264 19.01 -22.68 18.70
CA SER A 264 18.28 -22.95 19.94
C SER A 264 19.19 -23.31 21.12
N LEU A 265 20.41 -23.80 20.87
CA LEU A 265 21.37 -24.14 21.92
C LEU A 265 22.07 -22.90 22.49
N LEU A 266 22.30 -21.90 21.64
CA LEU A 266 23.01 -20.67 22.01
C LEU A 266 22.06 -19.56 22.47
N GLY A 267 20.79 -19.61 22.06
CA GLY A 267 19.79 -18.61 22.39
C GLY A 267 19.95 -17.30 21.60
N VAL A 268 19.46 -16.20 22.17
CA VAL A 268 19.44 -14.87 21.52
C VAL A 268 20.63 -14.05 22.00
N GLU A 269 21.43 -13.52 21.08
CA GLU A 269 22.51 -12.59 21.39
C GLU A 269 22.18 -11.15 20.99
N GLN A 270 23.00 -10.20 21.44
CA GLN A 270 22.81 -8.78 21.16
C GLN A 270 22.83 -8.46 19.66
N GLN A 271 23.67 -9.14 18.88
CA GLN A 271 23.73 -8.95 17.43
C GLN A 271 22.44 -9.38 16.73
N ASP A 272 21.81 -10.47 17.20
CA ASP A 272 20.54 -10.96 16.65
C ASP A 272 19.42 -9.93 16.88
N LEU A 273 19.39 -9.32 18.06
CA LEU A 273 18.45 -8.25 18.40
C LEU A 273 18.66 -7.01 17.54
N SER A 274 19.91 -6.56 17.37
CA SER A 274 20.24 -5.40 16.53
C SER A 274 19.76 -5.58 15.08
N VAL A 275 19.95 -6.78 14.51
CA VAL A 275 19.47 -7.10 13.16
C VAL A 275 17.94 -7.10 13.10
N GLY A 276 17.27 -7.66 14.12
CA GLY A 276 15.81 -7.62 14.24
C GLY A 276 15.26 -6.20 14.30
N GLU A 277 15.88 -5.32 15.11
CA GLU A 277 15.51 -3.91 15.23
C GLU A 277 15.65 -3.18 13.88
N ILE A 278 16.74 -3.42 13.15
CA ILE A 278 16.95 -2.86 11.81
C ILE A 278 15.85 -3.31 10.86
N ALA A 279 15.49 -4.60 10.83
CA ALA A 279 14.42 -5.11 9.98
C ALA A 279 13.08 -4.42 10.25
N ILE A 280 12.73 -4.24 11.53
CA ILE A 280 11.49 -3.57 11.96
C ILE A 280 11.51 -2.09 11.55
N ARG A 281 12.63 -1.40 11.76
CA ARG A 281 12.81 0.01 11.38
C ARG A 281 12.67 0.22 9.88
N GLU A 282 13.26 -0.67 9.08
CA GLU A 282 13.12 -0.70 7.62
C GLU A 282 11.70 -1.07 7.17
N GLY A 283 10.82 -1.47 8.09
CA GLY A 283 9.43 -1.80 7.78
C GLY A 283 9.24 -3.19 7.18
N LYS A 284 10.18 -4.10 7.41
CA LYS A 284 10.11 -5.47 6.91
C LYS A 284 9.32 -6.36 7.85
N GLY A 285 8.55 -7.27 7.28
CA GLY A 285 7.95 -8.35 8.05
C GLY A 285 9.05 -9.20 8.68
N ILE A 286 8.81 -9.74 9.87
CA ILE A 286 9.83 -10.54 10.58
C ILE A 286 9.21 -11.81 11.16
N VAL A 287 9.94 -12.91 11.02
CA VAL A 287 9.68 -14.20 11.69
C VAL A 287 10.96 -14.66 12.37
N VAL A 288 10.86 -15.11 13.62
CA VAL A 288 11.99 -15.69 14.34
C VAL A 288 11.93 -17.20 14.21
N VAL A 289 13.07 -17.81 13.88
CA VAL A 289 13.19 -19.26 13.70
C VAL A 289 14.23 -19.82 14.67
N LEU A 290 13.80 -20.71 15.55
CA LEU A 290 14.67 -21.42 16.49
C LEU A 290 15.08 -22.74 15.88
N ASN A 291 16.27 -22.78 15.28
CA ASN A 291 16.79 -23.94 14.58
C ASN A 291 17.56 -24.87 15.52
N LYS A 292 17.84 -26.11 15.07
CA LYS A 292 18.44 -27.20 15.87
C LYS A 292 17.57 -27.64 17.05
N TRP A 293 16.26 -27.48 16.92
CA TRP A 293 15.30 -27.80 17.98
C TRP A 293 15.28 -29.28 18.37
N ASP A 294 15.71 -30.16 17.46
CA ASP A 294 15.88 -31.59 17.71
C ASP A 294 16.89 -31.88 18.82
N LEU A 295 17.87 -31.00 19.04
CA LEU A 295 18.89 -31.14 20.08
C LEU A 295 18.44 -30.65 21.46
N ILE A 296 17.28 -29.97 21.55
CA ILE A 296 16.77 -29.42 22.81
C ILE A 296 15.99 -30.48 23.60
N ASN A 297 16.46 -30.77 24.81
CA ASN A 297 15.78 -31.65 25.77
C ASN A 297 14.36 -31.12 26.07
N LYS A 298 13.37 -32.02 26.10
CA LYS A 298 11.93 -31.73 26.25
C LYS A 298 11.64 -30.82 27.45
N ASP A 299 12.30 -31.04 28.58
CA ASP A 299 12.06 -30.29 29.82
C ASP A 299 12.51 -28.82 29.73
N ASN A 300 13.45 -28.51 28.84
CA ASN A 300 14.01 -27.16 28.67
C ASN A 300 13.29 -26.35 27.59
N ARG A 301 12.49 -27.00 26.74
CA ARG A 301 11.81 -26.36 25.60
C ARG A 301 10.89 -25.21 26.01
N SER A 302 10.08 -25.42 27.05
CA SER A 302 9.11 -24.44 27.52
C SER A 302 9.80 -23.21 28.14
N LYS A 303 10.91 -23.42 28.86
CA LYS A 303 11.73 -22.37 29.46
C LYS A 303 12.38 -21.50 28.37
N LEU A 304 12.96 -22.12 27.36
CA LEU A 304 13.63 -21.42 26.25
C LEU A 304 12.65 -20.54 25.45
N ILE A 305 11.46 -21.07 25.11
CA ILE A 305 10.43 -20.28 24.41
C ILE A 305 9.98 -19.08 25.25
N LYS A 306 9.78 -19.26 26.56
CA LYS A 306 9.41 -18.16 27.46
C LYS A 306 10.51 -17.10 27.54
N PHE A 307 11.76 -17.51 27.66
CA PHE A 307 12.91 -16.59 27.69
C PHE A 307 13.01 -15.75 26.41
N ILE A 308 12.86 -16.39 25.25
CA ILE A 308 12.90 -15.72 23.95
C ILE A 308 11.75 -14.73 23.82
N LYS A 309 10.52 -15.14 24.16
CA LYS A 309 9.38 -14.23 24.17
C LYS A 309 9.58 -13.03 25.10
N GLN A 310 10.18 -13.22 26.28
CA GLN A 310 10.46 -12.12 27.20
C GLN A 310 11.48 -11.12 26.62
N GLN A 311 12.52 -11.62 25.94
CA GLN A 311 13.53 -10.79 25.25
C GLN A 311 12.90 -10.06 24.03
N GLU A 312 12.11 -10.76 23.22
CA GLU A 312 11.41 -10.24 22.03
C GLU A 312 10.40 -9.14 22.39
N ILE A 313 9.56 -9.37 23.40
CA ILE A 313 8.51 -8.43 23.84
C ILE A 313 9.11 -7.12 24.34
N THR A 314 10.27 -7.18 24.99
CA THR A 314 10.84 -6.01 25.69
C THR A 314 11.67 -5.12 24.79
N ARG A 315 12.39 -5.69 23.80
CA ARG A 315 13.35 -4.92 22.98
C ARG A 315 12.85 -4.57 21.59
N LEU A 316 12.10 -5.46 20.94
CA LEU A 316 11.62 -5.21 19.57
C LEU A 316 10.33 -4.40 19.53
N PHE A 317 9.63 -4.23 20.66
CA PHE A 317 8.30 -3.62 20.76
C PHE A 317 7.30 -4.19 19.74
N LEU A 318 7.51 -5.46 19.37
CA LEU A 318 6.85 -6.14 18.27
C LEU A 318 6.55 -7.58 18.72
N GLU A 319 5.30 -8.00 18.65
CA GLU A 319 5.00 -9.43 18.75
C GLU A 319 5.44 -10.11 17.44
N VAL A 320 6.46 -10.96 17.53
CA VAL A 320 7.06 -11.68 16.41
C VAL A 320 6.66 -13.15 16.48
N PRO A 321 6.24 -13.78 15.37
CA PRO A 321 5.99 -15.21 15.34
C PRO A 321 7.32 -15.97 15.48
N THR A 322 7.39 -16.83 16.49
CA THR A 322 8.54 -17.70 16.75
C THR A 322 8.20 -19.13 16.31
N ILE A 323 8.97 -19.70 15.38
CA ILE A 323 8.79 -21.06 14.87
C ILE A 323 10.01 -21.89 15.25
N THR A 324 9.79 -23.08 15.80
CA THR A 324 10.88 -24.03 16.07
C THR A 324 11.09 -24.96 14.88
N THR A 325 12.34 -25.16 14.48
CA THR A 325 12.71 -25.97 13.30
C THR A 325 13.90 -26.87 13.59
N SER A 326 14.01 -27.92 12.79
CA SER A 326 15.26 -28.66 12.61
C SER A 326 15.51 -28.77 11.12
N ALA A 327 16.37 -27.88 10.60
CA ALA A 327 16.76 -27.90 9.21
C ALA A 327 17.38 -29.24 8.78
N LEU A 328 18.07 -29.92 9.70
CA LEU A 328 18.71 -31.21 9.44
C LEU A 328 17.68 -32.35 9.31
N LYS A 329 16.57 -32.28 10.05
CA LYS A 329 15.52 -33.31 10.09
C LYS A 329 14.27 -32.95 9.28
N ASP A 330 14.34 -31.91 8.44
CA ASP A 330 13.18 -31.30 7.76
C ASP A 330 11.98 -31.02 8.68
N MET A 331 12.25 -30.62 9.92
CA MET A 331 11.17 -30.33 10.85
C MET A 331 10.72 -28.88 10.67
N ARG A 332 9.49 -28.71 10.16
CA ARG A 332 8.76 -27.42 10.07
C ARG A 332 9.43 -26.37 9.17
N CYS A 333 10.32 -26.75 8.24
CA CYS A 333 10.97 -25.81 7.33
C CYS A 333 9.96 -25.08 6.45
N ARG A 334 8.99 -25.81 5.89
CA ARG A 334 7.91 -25.26 5.04
C ARG A 334 6.98 -24.32 5.80
N ALA A 335 6.66 -24.64 7.06
CA ALA A 335 5.84 -23.81 7.92
C ALA A 335 6.44 -22.40 8.16
N VAL A 336 7.77 -22.25 8.07
CA VAL A 336 8.41 -20.94 8.11
C VAL A 336 8.05 -20.11 6.88
N ILE A 337 8.06 -20.71 5.69
CA ILE A 337 7.71 -20.04 4.44
C ILE A 337 6.21 -19.71 4.42
N ASP A 338 5.34 -20.63 4.86
CA ASP A 338 3.91 -20.36 5.05
C ASP A 338 3.67 -19.13 5.94
N GLN A 339 4.44 -19.01 7.02
CA GLN A 339 4.33 -17.86 7.91
C GLN A 339 4.82 -16.58 7.23
N CYS A 340 5.86 -16.64 6.41
CA CYS A 340 6.32 -15.49 5.63
C CYS A 340 5.26 -15.02 4.62
N LEU A 341 4.56 -15.94 3.96
CA LEU A 341 3.45 -15.65 3.06
C LEU A 341 2.30 -14.96 3.80
N LYS A 342 1.91 -15.46 4.97
CA LYS A 342 0.90 -14.82 5.83
C LYS A 342 1.29 -13.39 6.22
N ILE A 343 2.54 -13.19 6.63
CA ILE A 343 3.07 -11.86 6.95
C ILE A 343 3.05 -10.95 5.73
N ASN A 344 3.47 -11.43 4.55
CA ASN A 344 3.47 -10.65 3.31
C ASN A 344 2.05 -10.22 2.90
N LYS A 345 1.07 -11.14 2.98
CA LYS A 345 -0.33 -10.81 2.74
C LYS A 345 -0.81 -9.72 3.72
N SER A 346 -0.43 -9.84 4.99
CA SER A 346 -0.79 -8.86 6.02
C SER A 346 -0.07 -7.51 5.83
N LEU A 347 1.17 -7.46 5.34
CA LEU A 347 1.92 -6.23 5.02
C LEU A 347 1.23 -5.42 3.90
N ASN A 348 0.58 -6.11 2.97
CA ASN A 348 -0.10 -5.54 1.81
C ASN A 348 -1.60 -5.29 2.05
N ASN A 349 -2.11 -5.59 3.26
CA ASN A 349 -3.52 -5.41 3.59
C ASN A 349 -3.92 -3.93 3.60
N LYS A 350 -5.04 -3.61 2.94
CA LYS A 350 -5.67 -2.28 2.93
C LYS A 350 -6.89 -2.27 3.84
N ILE A 351 -6.98 -1.28 4.70
CA ILE A 351 -8.07 -1.11 5.68
C ILE A 351 -8.81 0.17 5.33
N SER A 352 -10.13 0.06 5.16
CA SER A 352 -10.97 1.22 4.89
C SER A 352 -10.87 2.27 6.00
N THR A 353 -10.88 3.54 5.63
CA THR A 353 -10.93 4.69 6.55
C THR A 353 -12.08 4.58 7.56
N ALA A 354 -13.27 4.13 7.15
CA ALA A 354 -14.41 3.98 8.05
C ALA A 354 -14.11 3.00 9.20
N LYS A 355 -13.56 1.82 8.88
CA LYS A 355 -13.15 0.81 9.87
C LYS A 355 -12.06 1.34 10.81
N LEU A 356 -11.09 2.10 10.28
CA LEU A 356 -10.02 2.71 11.08
C LEU A 356 -10.56 3.77 12.06
N ASN A 357 -11.49 4.62 11.62
CA ASN A 357 -12.05 5.66 12.50
C ASN A 357 -12.97 5.07 13.57
N LYS A 358 -13.73 4.01 13.24
CA LYS A 358 -14.49 3.24 14.25
C LYS A 358 -13.57 2.61 15.30
N TRP A 359 -12.44 2.03 14.85
CA TRP A 359 -11.41 1.52 15.76
C TRP A 359 -10.80 2.62 16.63
N LEU A 360 -10.48 3.78 16.04
CA LEU A 360 -9.87 4.88 16.77
C LEU A 360 -10.74 5.34 17.95
N ILE A 361 -12.06 5.47 17.74
CA ILE A 361 -13.01 5.82 18.81
C ILE A 361 -12.90 4.82 19.96
N SER A 362 -13.02 3.51 19.66
CA SER A 362 -12.93 2.45 20.68
C SER A 362 -11.58 2.44 21.42
N ALA A 363 -10.48 2.69 20.71
CA ALA A 363 -9.14 2.74 21.31
C ALA A 363 -8.98 3.94 22.26
N LEU A 364 -9.59 5.08 21.95
CA LEU A 364 -9.59 6.28 22.80
C LEU A 364 -10.51 6.13 24.02
N ASP A 365 -11.65 5.45 23.87
CA ASP A 365 -12.57 5.19 24.99
C ASP A 365 -11.94 4.24 26.01
N THR A 366 -11.20 3.23 25.53
CA THR A 366 -10.57 2.22 26.41
C THR A 366 -9.38 2.81 27.16
N HIS A 367 -8.53 3.60 26.49
CA HIS A 367 -7.39 4.28 27.12
C HIS A 367 -7.35 5.73 26.64
N PRO A 368 -8.00 6.66 27.36
CA PRO A 368 -7.99 8.08 27.01
C PRO A 368 -6.59 8.69 27.08
N HIS A 369 -6.29 9.61 26.16
CA HIS A 369 -5.04 10.37 26.24
C HIS A 369 -5.10 11.36 27.42
N PRO A 370 -4.08 11.40 28.30
CA PRO A 370 -4.07 12.33 29.44
C PRO A 370 -3.98 13.80 28.98
N ILE A 371 -4.41 14.73 29.82
CA ILE A 371 -4.24 16.16 29.55
C ILE A 371 -2.76 16.51 29.75
N VAL A 372 -2.11 17.03 28.70
CA VAL A 372 -0.68 17.41 28.74
C VAL A 372 -0.56 18.92 28.58
N LYS A 373 0.14 19.58 29.51
CA LYS A 373 0.35 21.04 29.52
C LYS A 373 -0.96 21.84 29.40
N GLY A 374 -2.00 21.41 30.14
CA GLY A 374 -3.30 22.08 30.19
C GLY A 374 -4.14 21.99 28.91
N ARG A 375 -3.71 21.22 27.89
CA ARG A 375 -4.45 21.04 26.64
C ARG A 375 -4.74 19.58 26.38
N ALA A 376 -6.02 19.25 26.19
CA ALA A 376 -6.44 17.92 25.74
C ALA A 376 -6.03 17.70 24.27
N VAL A 377 -5.42 16.55 23.99
CA VAL A 377 -5.13 16.12 22.62
C VAL A 377 -6.41 15.56 21.99
N LYS A 378 -6.94 16.27 21.00
CA LYS A 378 -8.09 15.82 20.21
C LYS A 378 -7.59 15.10 18.96
N MET A 379 -7.74 13.79 18.94
CA MET A 379 -7.48 12.93 17.78
C MET A 379 -8.76 12.83 16.96
N LYS A 380 -8.71 13.27 15.70
CA LYS A 380 -9.92 13.51 14.91
C LYS A 380 -10.18 12.43 13.87
N TYR A 381 -9.12 12.04 13.17
CA TYR A 381 -9.24 11.27 11.95
C TYR A 381 -8.00 10.43 11.71
N ILE A 382 -8.18 9.19 11.28
CA ILE A 382 -7.10 8.30 10.86
C ILE A 382 -7.39 7.71 9.47
N ALA A 383 -6.35 7.58 8.66
CA ALA A 383 -6.41 6.87 7.38
C ALA A 383 -5.12 6.09 7.13
N GLN A 384 -5.22 5.00 6.39
CA GLN A 384 -4.05 4.31 5.84
C GLN A 384 -3.56 5.05 4.61
N ILE A 385 -2.27 5.37 4.58
CA ILE A 385 -1.60 6.14 3.52
C ILE A 385 -0.60 5.30 2.71
N GLY A 386 -0.35 4.04 3.12
CA GLY A 386 0.58 3.16 2.45
C GLY A 386 0.52 1.71 2.93
N THR A 387 1.12 0.84 2.15
CA THR A 387 1.28 -0.60 2.41
C THR A 387 2.74 -1.00 2.24
N ASN A 388 3.15 -2.09 2.88
CA ASN A 388 4.53 -2.63 2.82
C ASN A 388 5.65 -1.60 3.15
N PRO A 389 5.70 -1.07 4.39
CA PRO A 389 4.86 -1.43 5.53
C PRO A 389 3.53 -0.66 5.58
N PRO A 390 2.50 -1.20 6.25
CA PRO A 390 1.29 -0.45 6.58
C PRO A 390 1.62 0.86 7.29
N ALA A 391 1.22 1.97 6.66
CA ALA A 391 1.48 3.32 7.14
C ALA A 391 0.16 4.07 7.34
N PHE A 392 0.02 4.73 8.48
CA PHE A 392 -1.20 5.43 8.88
C PHE A 392 -0.89 6.89 9.18
N SER A 393 -1.81 7.78 8.80
CA SER A 393 -1.79 9.19 9.18
C SER A 393 -2.91 9.44 10.18
N LEU A 394 -2.56 9.89 11.39
CA LEU A 394 -3.49 10.29 12.43
C LEU A 394 -3.45 11.81 12.59
N VAL A 395 -4.59 12.47 12.37
CA VAL A 395 -4.75 13.92 12.48
C VAL A 395 -5.18 14.29 13.88
N CYS A 396 -4.42 15.18 14.53
CA CYS A 396 -4.74 15.71 15.86
C CYS A 396 -4.42 17.20 16.00
N ASN A 397 -4.98 17.85 17.04
CA ASN A 397 -4.80 19.28 17.28
C ASN A 397 -3.37 19.66 17.70
N VAL A 398 -2.72 18.86 18.55
CA VAL A 398 -1.38 19.13 19.08
C VAL A 398 -0.54 17.85 19.05
N PRO A 399 0.00 17.44 17.88
CA PRO A 399 0.81 16.21 17.76
C PRO A 399 1.98 16.13 18.73
N LYS A 400 2.62 17.27 19.02
CA LYS A 400 3.77 17.37 19.93
C LYS A 400 3.44 17.01 21.38
N ASN A 401 2.16 16.94 21.75
CA ASN A 401 1.71 16.58 23.09
C ASN A 401 1.40 15.09 23.22
N ILE A 402 1.48 14.31 22.14
CA ILE A 402 1.41 12.85 22.17
C ILE A 402 2.82 12.34 22.45
N ASP A 403 3.01 11.70 23.59
CA ASP A 403 4.28 11.10 23.93
C ASP A 403 4.52 9.77 23.18
N GLU A 404 5.75 9.28 23.22
CA GLU A 404 6.08 8.01 22.55
C GLU A 404 5.41 6.80 23.21
N SER A 405 5.02 6.90 24.49
CA SER A 405 4.33 5.81 25.20
C SER A 405 2.92 5.59 24.65
N TYR A 406 2.15 6.66 24.49
CA TYR A 406 0.80 6.62 23.96
C TYR A 406 0.79 6.32 22.47
N LYS A 407 1.76 6.86 21.71
CA LYS A 407 1.95 6.49 20.31
C LYS A 407 2.21 4.99 20.15
N ARG A 408 3.03 4.40 21.02
CA ARG A 408 3.25 2.94 21.08
C ARG A 408 1.97 2.17 21.43
N TYR A 409 1.18 2.65 22.38
CA TYR A 409 -0.14 2.08 22.69
C TYR A 409 -1.02 2.02 21.43
N LEU A 410 -1.18 3.13 20.70
CA LEU A 410 -1.99 3.18 19.49
C LEU A 410 -1.47 2.22 18.41
N ILE A 411 -0.15 2.21 18.17
CA ILE A 411 0.47 1.30 17.21
C ILE A 411 0.19 -0.16 17.58
N ASN A 412 0.39 -0.53 18.86
CA ASN A 412 0.17 -1.90 19.34
C ASN A 412 -1.29 -2.33 19.25
N ASN A 413 -2.22 -1.43 19.61
CA ASN A 413 -3.64 -1.71 19.50
C ASN A 413 -4.07 -1.85 18.03
N LEU A 414 -3.58 -1.00 17.15
CA LEU A 414 -3.86 -1.05 15.71
C LEU A 414 -3.37 -2.39 15.11
N ARG A 415 -2.14 -2.78 15.44
CA ARG A 415 -1.57 -4.07 15.01
C ARG A 415 -2.45 -5.25 15.42
N LYS A 416 -2.80 -5.34 16.70
CA LYS A 416 -3.59 -6.45 17.25
C LYS A 416 -4.97 -6.59 16.59
N ASN A 417 -5.56 -5.49 16.13
CA ASN A 417 -6.88 -5.50 15.51
C ASN A 417 -6.87 -5.85 14.02
N PHE A 418 -5.77 -5.57 13.31
CA PHE A 418 -5.80 -5.57 11.84
C PHE A 418 -4.70 -6.38 11.15
N PHE A 419 -3.66 -6.78 11.89
CA PHE A 419 -2.46 -7.38 11.31
C PHE A 419 -2.05 -8.64 12.06
N THR A 420 -1.38 -9.55 11.34
CA THR A 420 -0.75 -10.72 11.96
C THR A 420 0.53 -10.33 12.70
N ASN A 421 0.95 -11.16 13.65
CA ASN A 421 2.24 -11.01 14.31
C ASN A 421 3.38 -10.94 13.29
N GLY A 422 4.42 -10.15 13.60
CA GLY A 422 5.59 -9.95 12.73
C GLY A 422 5.45 -8.80 11.72
N VAL A 423 4.33 -8.10 11.65
CA VAL A 423 4.10 -7.01 10.67
C VAL A 423 4.39 -5.64 11.31
N PRO A 424 5.44 -4.89 10.96
CA PRO A 424 5.66 -3.53 11.46
C PRO A 424 4.57 -2.56 10.96
N VAL A 425 4.24 -1.57 11.79
CA VAL A 425 3.22 -0.53 11.48
C VAL A 425 3.81 0.84 11.73
N ARG A 426 3.61 1.77 10.78
CA ARG A 426 4.04 3.16 10.91
C ARG A 426 2.85 4.06 11.21
N LEU A 427 2.96 4.89 12.24
CA LEU A 427 1.96 5.90 12.59
C LEU A 427 2.59 7.30 12.51
N ILE A 428 2.09 8.11 11.58
CA ILE A 428 2.49 9.49 11.37
C ILE A 428 1.44 10.39 12.00
N LEU A 429 1.86 11.25 12.93
CA LEU A 429 1.00 12.24 13.56
C LEU A 429 1.02 13.53 12.73
N LYS A 430 -0.13 13.98 12.24
CA LYS A 430 -0.28 15.24 11.51
C LYS A 430 -1.04 16.26 12.35
N LYS A 431 -0.55 17.50 12.36
CA LYS A 431 -1.28 18.61 12.96
C LYS A 431 -2.46 18.95 12.05
N ASN A 432 -3.64 19.13 12.66
CA ASN A 432 -4.77 19.70 11.97
C ASN A 432 -4.39 21.10 11.46
N LYS A 433 -4.21 21.27 10.14
CA LYS A 433 -4.08 22.60 9.56
C LYS A 433 -5.44 23.28 9.75
N ASN A 434 -5.46 24.40 10.47
CA ASN A 434 -6.64 25.24 10.53
C ASN A 434 -6.73 25.97 9.19
N PRO A 435 -7.74 25.71 8.33
CA PRO A 435 -7.82 26.31 7.00
C PRO A 435 -8.01 27.84 7.03
N TYR A 436 -8.19 28.43 8.22
CA TYR A 436 -8.43 29.86 8.43
C TYR A 436 -7.23 30.67 8.91
N VAL A 437 -6.05 30.05 9.07
CA VAL A 437 -4.84 30.77 9.50
C VAL A 437 -3.87 30.81 8.32
N LYS A 438 -3.67 32.02 7.76
CA LYS A 438 -2.69 32.32 6.71
C LYS A 438 -1.26 32.05 7.18
#